data_AF-A0A932ZE06-F1
#
_entry.id   AF-A0A932ZE06-F1
#
_cell.length_a   1.000
_cell.length_b   1.000
_cell.length_c   1.000
_cell.angle_alpha   90.00
_cell.angle_beta   90.00
_cell.angle_gamma   90.00
#
_symmetry.space_group_name_H-M   'P 1'
#
loop_
_entity.id
_entity.type
_entity.pdbx_description
1 polymer ?
#
loop_
_entity_poly.entity_id
_entity_poly.type
_entity_poly.pdbx_seq_one_letter_code
_entity_poly.pdbx_strand_id
1 'polypeptide(L)'
;MLFQEVERIREESLGVTFSCPTCGNRISMVTNPGETQLVHALGVKLGGRTDAPQPLDLTRETLRSSGSTAGAGECPFSDVVAGLQEPRKDSEPAGVEWTPEARARLERVPDTVRPLARMMIEQMALQKGCRHVDETLMDEAKEKFME
;
A
#
# COMPACT_ATOMS: atom_id res chain seq x y z
N MET A 1 8.74 -23.97 2.44
CA MET A 1 8.84 -23.65 3.88
C MET A 1 7.48 -23.88 4.51
N LEU A 2 7.45 -24.41 5.73
CA LEU A 2 6.24 -24.65 6.50
C LEU A 2 6.00 -23.47 7.44
N PHE A 3 4.76 -23.03 7.49
CA PHE A 3 4.31 -22.04 8.46
C PHE A 3 4.40 -22.63 9.88
N GLN A 4 4.90 -21.85 10.83
CA GLN A 4 4.89 -22.22 12.24
C GLN A 4 3.86 -21.41 13.03
N GLU A 5 4.06 -20.09 13.07
CA GLU A 5 3.34 -19.23 14.00
C GLU A 5 3.21 -17.79 13.49
N VAL A 6 2.16 -17.11 13.98
CA VAL A 6 2.00 -15.65 13.90
C VAL A 6 2.05 -15.11 15.33
N GLU A 7 2.97 -14.18 15.59
CA GLU A 7 3.16 -13.54 16.89
C GLU A 7 2.89 -12.03 16.79
N ARG A 8 2.32 -11.43 17.84
CA ARG A 8 2.23 -9.96 17.94
C ARG A 8 3.52 -9.42 18.54
N ILE A 9 4.37 -8.84 17.70
CA ILE A 9 5.65 -8.25 18.12
C ILE A 9 5.41 -6.88 18.78
N ARG A 10 4.40 -6.12 18.30
CA ARG A 10 3.96 -4.82 18.83
C ARG A 10 2.43 -4.72 18.74
N GLU A 11 1.83 -3.68 19.35
CA GLU A 11 0.36 -3.48 19.35
C GLU A 11 -0.29 -3.62 17.97
N GLU A 12 0.39 -3.16 16.91
CA GLU A 12 -0.15 -3.19 15.54
C GLU A 12 0.75 -3.95 14.55
N SER A 13 1.79 -4.66 15.01
CA SER A 13 2.72 -5.37 14.12
C SER A 13 2.70 -6.87 14.37
N LEU A 14 2.61 -7.66 13.30
CA LEU A 14 2.62 -9.12 13.34
C LEU A 14 3.93 -9.67 12.78
N GLY A 15 4.53 -10.60 13.49
CA GLY A 15 5.62 -11.45 13.03
C GLY A 15 5.06 -12.77 12.51
N VAL A 16 5.42 -13.17 11.29
CA VAL A 16 5.06 -14.46 10.70
C VAL A 16 6.33 -15.29 10.52
N THR A 17 6.35 -16.48 11.12
CA THR A 17 7.53 -17.35 11.12
C THR A 17 7.32 -18.58 10.25
N PHE A 18 8.30 -18.84 9.39
CA PHE A 18 8.37 -20.01 8.53
C PHE A 18 9.63 -20.82 8.82
N SER A 19 9.55 -22.14 8.66
CA SER A 19 10.67 -23.06 8.84
C SER A 19 10.84 -23.99 7.64
N CYS A 20 12.07 -24.32 7.30
CA CYS A 20 12.37 -25.35 6.30
C CYS A 20 12.44 -26.73 6.99
N PRO A 21 11.57 -27.70 6.64
CA PRO A 21 11.58 -29.03 7.27
C PRO A 21 12.84 -29.86 6.94
N THR A 22 13.56 -29.52 5.86
CA THR A 22 14.71 -30.29 5.38
C THR A 22 16.03 -29.87 6.04
N CYS A 23 16.23 -28.57 6.27
CA CYS A 23 17.49 -28.04 6.81
C CYS A 23 17.33 -27.26 8.13
N GLY A 24 16.11 -27.11 8.64
CA GLY A 24 15.82 -26.45 9.92
C GLY A 24 15.91 -24.92 9.88
N ASN A 25 16.26 -24.30 8.75
CA ASN A 25 16.38 -22.84 8.67
C ASN A 25 15.04 -22.14 8.93
N ARG A 26 15.06 -21.04 9.67
CA ARG A 26 13.87 -20.28 10.09
C ARG A 26 13.96 -18.84 9.58
N ILE A 27 12.85 -18.33 9.06
CA ILE A 27 12.73 -16.95 8.60
C ILE A 27 11.51 -16.33 9.28
N SER A 28 11.69 -15.15 9.86
CA SER A 28 10.61 -14.36 10.45
C SER A 28 10.45 -13.05 9.68
N MET A 29 9.23 -12.76 9.26
CA MET A 29 8.87 -11.55 8.54
C MET A 29 7.96 -10.72 9.43
N VAL A 30 8.21 -9.42 9.53
CA VAL A 30 7.42 -8.51 10.38
C VAL A 30 6.62 -7.57 9.48
N THR A 31 5.30 -7.53 9.66
CA THR A 31 4.42 -6.63 8.91
C THR A 31 4.39 -5.25 9.55
N ASN A 32 4.28 -4.21 8.74
CA ASN A 32 4.07 -2.85 9.21
C ASN A 32 2.63 -2.69 9.78
N PRO A 33 2.41 -1.89 10.83
CA PRO A 33 1.09 -1.44 11.28
C PRO A 33 0.00 -1.25 10.22
N GLY A 34 0.26 -0.46 9.18
CA GLY A 34 -0.72 -0.20 8.11
C GLY A 34 -1.10 -1.47 7.33
N GLU A 35 -0.14 -2.35 7.07
CA GLU A 35 -0.39 -3.62 6.38
C GLU A 35 -1.14 -4.60 7.28
N THR A 36 -0.79 -4.67 8.57
CA THR A 36 -1.50 -5.50 9.56
C THR A 36 -2.98 -5.14 9.64
N GLN A 37 -3.29 -3.85 9.74
CA GLN A 37 -4.67 -3.36 9.81
C GLN A 37 -5.45 -3.70 8.53
N LEU A 38 -4.83 -3.51 7.35
CA LEU A 38 -5.45 -3.83 6.07
C LEU A 38 -5.78 -5.32 5.94
N VAL A 39 -4.85 -6.20 6.28
CA VAL A 39 -5.05 -7.66 6.20
C VAL A 39 -6.14 -8.12 7.17
N HIS A 40 -6.20 -7.52 8.37
CA HIS A 40 -7.27 -7.77 9.33
C HIS A 40 -8.64 -7.30 8.82
N ALA A 41 -8.71 -6.10 8.22
CA ALA A 41 -9.94 -5.55 7.66
C ALA A 41 -10.47 -6.34 6.46
N LEU A 42 -9.56 -6.85 5.62
CA LEU A 42 -9.89 -7.74 4.49
C LEU A 42 -10.24 -9.17 4.94
N GLY A 43 -10.12 -9.51 6.23
CA GLY A 43 -10.43 -10.83 6.76
C GLY A 43 -9.51 -11.94 6.21
N VAL A 44 -8.35 -11.57 5.67
CA VAL A 44 -7.42 -12.53 5.08
C VAL A 44 -6.71 -13.29 6.21
N LYS A 45 -6.82 -14.62 6.16
CA LYS A 45 -6.22 -15.48 7.18
C LYS A 45 -4.69 -15.50 7.03
N LEU A 46 -4.01 -14.87 7.98
CA LEU A 46 -2.55 -14.93 8.10
C LEU A 46 -2.14 -16.28 8.70
N GLY A 47 -1.38 -17.04 7.93
CA GLY A 47 -0.88 -18.35 8.32
C GLY A 47 -0.91 -19.30 7.14
N GLY A 48 0.20 -19.99 6.90
CA GLY A 48 0.24 -21.05 5.89
C GLY A 48 -0.74 -22.17 6.24
N ARG A 49 -1.15 -22.92 5.21
CA ARG A 49 -2.03 -24.08 5.39
C ARG A 49 -1.38 -25.05 6.39
N THR A 50 -2.09 -25.34 7.48
CA THR A 50 -1.68 -26.32 8.49
C THR A 50 -2.04 -27.75 8.08
N ASP A 51 -2.81 -27.92 7.01
CA ASP A 51 -3.27 -29.22 6.48
C ASP A 51 -2.74 -29.45 5.05
N ALA A 52 -2.68 -30.72 4.65
CA ALA A 52 -2.22 -31.10 3.32
C ALA A 52 -3.22 -30.59 2.27
N PRO A 53 -2.76 -30.10 1.10
CA PRO A 53 -3.66 -29.61 0.06
C PRO A 53 -4.58 -30.74 -0.42
N GLN A 54 -5.86 -30.65 -0.07
CA GLN A 54 -6.89 -31.58 -0.53
C GLN A 54 -7.29 -31.24 -1.98
N PRO A 55 -7.67 -32.24 -2.79
CA PRO A 55 -8.14 -32.00 -4.14
C PRO A 55 -9.37 -31.07 -4.14
N LEU A 56 -9.36 -30.05 -5.01
CA LEU A 56 -10.48 -29.13 -5.29
C LEU A 56 -10.86 -28.24 -4.08
N ASP A 57 -9.89 -27.96 -3.20
CA ASP A 57 -10.05 -27.15 -1.98
C ASP A 57 -10.66 -25.76 -2.25
N LEU A 58 -10.17 -25.07 -3.29
CA LEU A 58 -10.69 -23.78 -3.75
C LEU A 58 -12.18 -23.86 -4.15
N THR A 59 -12.57 -24.90 -4.89
CA THR A 59 -13.96 -25.10 -5.32
C THR A 59 -14.88 -25.34 -4.12
N ARG A 60 -14.39 -26.04 -3.09
CA ARG A 60 -15.15 -26.34 -1.88
C ARG A 60 -15.32 -25.10 -0.99
N GLU A 61 -14.30 -24.26 -0.90
CA GLU A 61 -14.35 -22.98 -0.20
C GLU A 61 -15.33 -22.01 -0.88
N THR A 62 -15.30 -21.91 -2.21
CA THR A 62 -16.27 -21.11 -2.96
C THR A 62 -17.70 -21.59 -2.75
N LEU A 63 -17.94 -22.91 -2.74
CA LEU A 63 -19.28 -23.47 -2.50
C LEU A 63 -19.80 -23.24 -1.07
N ARG A 64 -18.90 -23.18 -0.06
CA ARG A 64 -19.28 -22.80 1.30
C ARG A 64 -19.64 -21.30 1.38
N SER A 65 -18.95 -20.45 0.63
CA SER A 65 -19.25 -19.02 0.54
C SER A 65 -20.45 -18.69 -0.36
N SER A 66 -20.80 -19.54 -1.33
CA SER A 66 -21.98 -19.40 -2.20
C SER A 66 -23.32 -19.70 -1.52
N GLY A 67 -23.34 -19.87 -0.20
CA GLY A 67 -24.57 -19.96 0.60
C GLY A 67 -25.32 -18.63 0.76
N SER A 68 -24.93 -17.55 0.08
CA SER A 68 -25.68 -16.28 0.08
C SER A 68 -25.69 -15.63 -1.30
N THR A 69 -26.92 -15.56 -1.83
CA THR A 69 -27.44 -14.74 -2.94
C THR A 69 -26.83 -14.95 -4.33
N ALA A 70 -27.58 -15.71 -5.12
CA ALA A 70 -27.53 -15.73 -6.58
C ALA A 70 -27.91 -14.36 -7.17
N GLY A 71 -27.21 -13.95 -8.23
CA GLY A 71 -27.56 -12.78 -9.03
C GLY A 71 -26.56 -12.53 -10.16
N ALA A 72 -26.98 -12.93 -11.37
CA ALA A 72 -26.55 -12.55 -12.72
C ALA A 72 -25.29 -11.70 -12.92
N GLY A 73 -24.45 -12.18 -13.83
CA GLY A 73 -23.29 -11.46 -14.34
C GLY A 73 -23.66 -10.17 -15.07
N GLU A 74 -23.05 -9.09 -14.63
CA GLU A 74 -22.86 -7.85 -15.37
C GLU A 74 -21.47 -7.35 -14.96
N CYS A 75 -20.53 -7.31 -15.91
CA CYS A 75 -19.20 -6.76 -15.68
C CYS A 75 -19.20 -5.29 -16.11
N PRO A 76 -19.14 -4.32 -15.16
CA PRO A 76 -19.39 -2.90 -15.43
C PRO A 76 -18.16 -2.12 -15.96
N PHE A 77 -17.14 -2.80 -16.50
CA PHE A 77 -15.82 -2.17 -16.74
C PHE A 77 -15.35 -2.11 -18.20
N SER A 78 -16.16 -2.47 -19.20
CA SER A 78 -15.67 -2.57 -20.59
C SER A 78 -16.03 -1.41 -21.53
N ASP A 79 -16.68 -0.33 -21.08
CA ASP A 79 -17.38 0.58 -22.02
C ASP A 79 -16.96 2.06 -22.08
N VAL A 80 -15.75 2.49 -21.66
CA VAL A 80 -15.37 3.91 -21.91
C VAL A 80 -13.86 4.25 -22.00
N VAL A 81 -12.98 3.30 -22.33
CA VAL A 81 -11.61 3.64 -22.81
C VAL A 81 -11.66 3.96 -24.31
N ALA A 82 -12.49 4.93 -24.70
CA ALA A 82 -12.68 5.32 -26.11
C ALA A 82 -12.84 6.83 -26.33
N GLY A 83 -12.40 7.66 -25.37
CA GLY A 83 -12.34 9.09 -25.59
C GLY A 83 -11.60 9.79 -24.49
N LEU A 84 -10.32 10.14 -24.74
CA LEU A 84 -9.68 11.39 -24.34
C LEU A 84 -8.20 11.39 -24.77
N GLN A 85 -7.97 12.15 -25.85
CA GLN A 85 -6.87 13.11 -26.00
C GLN A 85 -5.43 12.59 -26.21
N GLU A 86 -4.93 12.88 -27.42
CA GLU A 86 -3.51 13.00 -27.78
C GLU A 86 -2.78 14.01 -26.88
N PRO A 87 -1.46 13.81 -26.63
CA PRO A 87 -0.72 14.59 -25.64
C PRO A 87 -0.45 16.01 -26.14
N ARG A 88 -1.15 16.99 -25.56
CA ARG A 88 -0.75 18.40 -25.65
C ARG A 88 0.39 18.64 -24.65
N LYS A 89 1.49 19.09 -25.23
CA LYS A 89 2.70 19.65 -24.63
C LYS A 89 2.37 20.75 -23.62
N ASP A 90 3.03 20.69 -22.46
CA ASP A 90 3.11 21.70 -21.40
C ASP A 90 1.79 22.23 -20.82
N SER A 91 1.27 21.54 -19.81
CA SER A 91 0.61 22.18 -18.67
C SER A 91 0.79 21.25 -17.47
N GLU A 92 1.62 21.66 -16.52
CA GLU A 92 1.68 21.04 -15.18
C GLU A 92 0.24 20.87 -14.67
N PRO A 93 -0.11 19.73 -14.04
CA PRO A 93 -1.44 19.57 -13.46
C PRO A 93 -1.62 20.72 -12.45
N ALA A 94 -2.82 21.29 -12.40
CA ALA A 94 -3.21 22.30 -11.43
C ALA A 94 -3.12 21.74 -10.00
N GLY A 95 -1.89 21.65 -9.51
CA GLY A 95 -1.44 21.11 -8.26
C GLY A 95 -0.31 22.01 -7.81
N VAL A 96 -0.41 22.46 -6.55
CA VAL A 96 0.51 23.29 -5.78
C VAL A 96 1.78 23.72 -6.53
N GLU A 97 1.98 25.02 -6.74
CA GLU A 97 3.18 25.55 -7.41
C GLU A 97 4.43 25.32 -6.55
N TRP A 98 5.36 24.51 -7.06
CA TRP A 98 6.64 24.26 -6.38
C TRP A 98 7.69 25.27 -6.84
N THR A 99 8.31 25.97 -5.88
CA THR A 99 9.49 26.82 -6.16
C THR A 99 10.66 25.98 -6.68
N PRO A 100 11.55 26.54 -7.54
CA PRO A 100 12.68 25.80 -8.08
C PRO A 100 13.63 25.32 -6.97
N GLU A 101 13.78 26.08 -5.89
CA GLU A 101 14.54 25.72 -4.69
C GLU A 101 13.93 24.51 -3.97
N ALA A 102 12.60 24.46 -3.85
CA ALA A 102 11.88 23.31 -3.28
C ALA A 102 12.05 22.06 -4.16
N ARG A 103 11.94 22.18 -5.49
CA ARG A 103 12.17 21.05 -6.41
C ARG A 103 13.58 20.47 -6.26
N ALA A 104 14.60 21.32 -6.21
CA ALA A 104 15.99 20.89 -6.03
C ALA A 104 16.25 20.18 -4.69
N ARG A 105 15.52 20.53 -3.63
CA ARG A 105 15.58 19.81 -2.34
C ARG A 105 14.89 18.45 -2.41
N LEU A 106 13.75 18.35 -3.11
CA LEU A 106 13.04 17.08 -3.32
C LEU A 106 13.88 16.08 -4.13
N GLU A 107 14.73 16.55 -5.05
CA GLU A 107 15.65 15.69 -5.81
C GLU A 107 16.75 15.04 -4.94
N ARG A 108 17.13 15.66 -3.82
CA ARG A 108 18.10 15.07 -2.87
C ARG A 108 17.50 13.91 -2.06
N VAL A 109 16.18 13.80 -2.04
CA VAL A 109 15.46 12.71 -1.39
C VAL A 109 15.60 11.43 -2.23
N PRO A 110 15.89 10.26 -1.62
CA PRO A 110 16.01 9.00 -2.35
C PRO A 110 14.75 8.67 -3.18
N ASP A 111 14.94 8.08 -4.37
CA ASP A 111 13.86 7.80 -5.32
C ASP A 111 12.69 7.00 -4.74
N THR A 112 12.98 6.07 -3.83
CA THR A 112 11.96 5.22 -3.17
C THR A 112 10.96 5.99 -2.33
N VAL A 113 11.39 7.11 -1.72
CA VAL A 113 10.56 7.92 -0.82
C VAL A 113 10.17 9.27 -1.43
N ARG A 114 10.73 9.64 -2.59
CA ARG A 114 10.43 10.91 -3.29
C ARG A 114 8.93 11.08 -3.61
N PRO A 115 8.19 10.07 -4.11
CA PRO A 115 6.75 10.22 -4.36
C PRO A 115 5.95 10.46 -3.07
N LEU A 116 6.32 9.78 -1.98
CA LEU A 116 5.69 9.94 -0.67
C LEU A 116 5.96 11.34 -0.11
N ALA A 117 7.21 11.80 -0.15
CA ALA A 117 7.60 13.14 0.30
C ALA A 117 6.83 14.23 -0.45
N ARG A 118 6.74 14.14 -1.78
CA ARG A 118 5.99 15.08 -2.61
C ARG A 118 4.52 15.20 -2.18
N MET A 119 3.85 14.06 -2.02
CA MET A 119 2.45 14.02 -1.60
C MET A 119 2.23 14.65 -0.22
N MET A 120 3.11 14.35 0.75
CA MET A 120 3.04 14.91 2.11
C MET A 120 3.19 16.44 2.10
N ILE A 121 4.14 16.96 1.33
CA ILE A 121 4.41 18.40 1.23
C ILE A 121 3.23 19.12 0.54
N GLU A 122 2.68 18.56 -0.53
CA GLU A 122 1.48 19.08 -1.19
C GLU A 122 0.26 19.09 -0.23
N GLN A 123 0.09 18.04 0.57
CA GLN A 123 -0.96 17.96 1.58
C GLN A 123 -0.78 19.01 2.69
N MET A 124 0.45 19.24 3.14
CA MET A 124 0.77 20.30 4.11
C MET A 124 0.47 21.69 3.55
N ALA A 125 0.78 21.93 2.27
CA ALA A 125 0.46 23.18 1.59
C ALA A 125 -1.07 23.42 1.58
N LEU A 126 -1.84 22.38 1.21
CA LEU A 126 -3.30 22.41 1.20
C LEU A 126 -3.91 22.68 2.59
N GLN A 127 -3.38 22.03 3.63
CA GLN A 127 -3.84 22.24 5.01
C GLN A 127 -3.62 23.69 5.49
N LYS A 128 -2.53 24.31 5.05
CA LYS A 128 -2.23 25.72 5.36
C LYS A 128 -2.96 26.71 4.45
N GLY A 129 -3.68 26.23 3.43
CA GLY A 129 -4.30 27.07 2.40
C GLY A 129 -3.27 27.70 1.44
N CYS A 130 -2.03 27.24 1.47
CA CYS A 130 -0.96 27.71 0.60
C CYS A 130 -1.01 26.93 -0.71
N ARG A 131 -1.11 27.66 -1.83
CA ARG A 131 -1.04 27.06 -3.18
C ARG A 131 0.39 26.94 -3.71
N HIS A 132 1.39 27.37 -2.93
CA HIS A 132 2.79 27.37 -3.30
C HIS A 132 3.62 26.65 -2.22
N VAL A 133 4.57 25.81 -2.63
CA VAL A 133 5.57 25.19 -1.76
C VAL A 133 6.80 26.09 -1.70
N ASP A 134 6.95 26.80 -0.58
CA ASP A 134 8.10 27.63 -0.24
C ASP A 134 9.12 26.88 0.64
N GLU A 135 10.29 27.49 0.88
CA GLU A 135 11.36 26.89 1.68
C GLU A 135 10.94 26.62 3.13
N THR A 136 10.12 27.51 3.71
CA THR A 136 9.63 27.35 5.09
C THR A 136 8.78 26.08 5.23
N LEU A 137 7.92 25.81 4.24
CA LEU A 137 7.10 24.60 4.22
C LEU A 137 7.97 23.34 4.05
N MET A 138 9.03 23.43 3.26
CA MET A 138 9.99 22.33 3.08
C MET A 138 10.78 22.02 4.34
N ASP A 139 11.18 23.04 5.10
CA ASP A 139 11.90 22.86 6.36
C ASP A 139 10.98 22.28 7.45
N GLU A 140 9.73 22.73 7.54
CA GLU A 140 8.74 22.13 8.42
C GLU A 140 8.40 20.67 8.05
N ALA A 141 8.26 20.38 6.75
CA ALA A 141 8.00 19.02 6.28
C ALA A 141 9.18 18.09 6.59
N LYS A 142 10.40 18.61 6.52
CA LYS A 142 11.63 17.89 6.88
C LYS A 142 11.69 17.59 8.38
N GLU A 143 11.30 18.53 9.23
CA GLU A 143 11.24 18.33 10.69
C GLU A 143 10.23 17.23 11.05
N LYS A 144 9.02 17.29 10.47
CA LYS A 144 7.99 16.25 10.64
C LYS A 144 8.37 14.87 10.08
N PHE A 145 9.27 14.80 9.11
CA PHE A 145 9.70 13.52 8.54
C PHE A 145 10.82 12.86 9.37
N MET A 146 11.55 13.64 10.17
CA MET A 146 12.62 13.14 11.04
C MET A 146 12.18 12.86 12.47
N GLU A 147 11.00 13.32 12.88
CA GLU A 147 10.31 12.94 14.12
C GLU A 147 9.64 11.57 14.00
#